data_AF-A0A0C2Z2V6-F1
#
_entry.id   AF-A0A0C2Z2V6-F1
#
_cell.length_a   1.000
_cell.length_b   1.000
_cell.length_c   1.000
_cell.angle_alpha   90.00
_cell.angle_beta   90.00
_cell.angle_gamma   90.00
#
_symmetry.space_group_name_H-M   'P 1'
#
loop_
_entity.id
_entity.type
_entity.pdbx_description
1 polymer ?
#
loop_
_entity_poly.entity_id
_entity_poly.type
_entity_poly.pdbx_seq_one_letter_code
_entity_poly.pdbx_strand_id
1 'polypeptide(L)'
;MNPNMDEELLVKKVFLLAIMKKEPDETLNETLLALVNTGMFDKKEGKKVLQELREEHYIVDNELSMKGLIVAKEAEMEFKL
;
A
#
# COMPACT_ATOMS: atom_id res chain seq x y z
N MET A 1 -4.54 -20.47 -8.54
CA MET A 1 -3.98 -19.34 -7.77
C MET A 1 -3.63 -19.85 -6.38
N ASN A 2 -2.52 -19.39 -5.81
CA ASN A 2 -2.15 -19.69 -4.43
C ASN A 2 -2.91 -18.68 -3.55
N PRO A 3 -3.76 -19.10 -2.60
CA PRO A 3 -4.57 -18.19 -1.79
C PRO A 3 -3.75 -17.12 -1.05
N ASN A 4 -2.49 -17.41 -0.70
CA ASN A 4 -1.61 -16.45 -0.05
C ASN A 4 -1.13 -15.32 -0.99
N MET A 5 -1.13 -15.56 -2.31
CA MET A 5 -0.68 -14.60 -3.32
C MET A 5 -1.73 -13.51 -3.56
N ASP A 6 -3.00 -13.86 -3.43
CA ASP A 6 -4.12 -12.92 -3.60
C ASP A 6 -4.20 -11.95 -2.39
N GLU A 7 -3.88 -12.45 -1.20
CA GLU A 7 -3.80 -11.63 0.02
C GLU A 7 -2.62 -10.64 -0.02
N GLU A 8 -1.43 -11.07 -0.44
CA GLU A 8 -0.27 -10.19 -0.58
C GLU A 8 -0.51 -9.07 -1.61
N LEU A 9 -1.20 -9.40 -2.72
CA LEU A 9 -1.59 -8.41 -3.73
C LEU A 9 -2.62 -7.41 -3.17
N LEU A 10 -3.59 -7.88 -2.40
CA LEU A 10 -4.59 -7.03 -1.74
C LEU A 10 -3.91 -6.05 -0.77
N VAL A 11 -2.98 -6.53 0.06
CA VAL A 11 -2.25 -5.68 1.01
C VAL A 11 -1.43 -4.62 0.27
N LYS A 12 -0.76 -4.97 -0.83
CA LYS A 12 -0.05 -4.00 -1.69
C LYS A 12 -0.99 -2.92 -2.24
N LYS A 13 -2.16 -3.31 -2.74
CA LYS A 13 -3.19 -2.37 -3.24
C LYS A 13 -3.68 -1.42 -2.15
N VAL A 14 -3.96 -1.94 -0.96
CA VAL A 14 -4.38 -1.15 0.20
C VAL A 14 -3.30 -0.14 0.60
N PHE A 15 -2.03 -0.54 0.63
CA PHE A 15 -0.91 0.39 0.88
C PHE A 15 -0.85 1.53 -0.13
N LEU A 16 -0.90 1.20 -1.43
CA LEU A 16 -0.80 2.20 -2.48
C LEU A 16 -1.98 3.18 -2.44
N LEU A 17 -3.18 2.68 -2.16
CA LEU A 17 -4.36 3.50 -1.97
C LEU A 17 -4.26 4.41 -0.74
N ALA A 18 -3.77 3.87 0.38
CA ALA A 18 -3.59 4.64 1.61
C ALA A 18 -2.58 5.77 1.40
N ILE A 19 -1.46 5.51 0.73
CA ILE A 19 -0.46 6.53 0.40
C ILE A 19 -1.05 7.57 -0.56
N MET A 20 -1.89 7.17 -1.52
CA MET A 20 -2.56 8.11 -2.43
C MET A 20 -3.53 9.05 -1.71
N LYS A 21 -4.13 8.59 -0.60
CA LYS A 21 -5.15 9.32 0.18
C LYS A 21 -4.60 9.96 1.46
N LYS A 22 -3.30 9.80 1.73
CA LYS A 22 -2.65 10.32 2.93
C LYS A 22 -2.75 11.85 2.97
N GLU A 23 -2.77 12.39 4.17
CA GLU A 23 -2.67 13.85 4.34
C GLU A 23 -1.29 14.35 3.86
N PRO A 24 -1.15 15.60 3.39
CA PRO A 24 0.13 16.11 2.86
C PRO A 24 1.32 15.96 3.82
N ASP A 25 1.08 16.14 5.12
CA ASP A 25 2.09 16.02 6.18
C ASP A 25 2.21 14.60 6.76
N GLU A 26 1.38 13.65 6.30
CA GLU A 26 1.41 12.27 6.76
C GLU A 26 2.62 11.53 6.16
N THR A 27 3.39 10.92 7.05
CA THR A 27 4.54 10.11 6.70
C THR A 27 4.12 8.68 6.32
N LEU A 28 4.91 8.00 5.49
CA LEU A 28 4.67 6.59 5.16
C LEU A 28 4.64 5.67 6.39
N ASN A 29 5.33 6.03 7.47
CA ASN A 29 5.30 5.27 8.71
C ASN A 29 3.98 5.46 9.46
N GLU A 30 3.40 6.67 9.45
CA GLU A 30 2.06 6.90 9.99
C GLU A 30 1.01 6.15 9.19
N THR A 31 1.09 6.18 7.86
CA THR A 31 0.21 5.39 6.98
C THR A 31 0.33 3.88 7.28
N LEU A 32 1.55 3.36 7.42
CA LEU A 32 1.78 1.97 7.85
C LEU A 32 1.09 1.67 9.19
N LEU A 33 1.24 2.53 10.19
CA LEU A 33 0.63 2.33 11.50
C LEU A 33 -0.89 2.40 11.45
N ALA A 34 -1.46 3.32 10.66
CA ALA A 34 -2.89 3.42 10.44
C ALA A 34 -3.47 2.13 9.84
N LEU A 35 -2.76 1.54 8.87
CA LEU A 35 -3.17 0.27 8.27
C LEU A 35 -3.02 -0.91 9.25
N VAL A 36 -1.92 -1.00 10.01
CA VAL A 36 -1.74 -2.05 11.03
C VAL A 36 -2.84 -1.98 12.09
N ASN A 37 -3.29 -0.77 12.46
CA ASN A 37 -4.36 -0.58 13.43
C ASN A 37 -5.72 -1.10 12.95
N THR A 38 -5.91 -1.34 11.65
CA THR A 38 -7.14 -1.99 11.13
C THR A 38 -7.19 -3.50 11.44
N GLY A 39 -6.07 -4.10 11.83
CA GLY A 39 -5.95 -5.54 12.07
C GLY A 39 -5.79 -6.38 10.81
N MET A 40 -5.61 -5.75 9.64
CA MET A 40 -5.44 -6.47 8.36
C MET A 40 -4.12 -7.24 8.26
N PHE A 41 -3.06 -6.72 8.87
CA PHE A 41 -1.72 -7.32 8.90
C PHE A 41 -0.93 -6.77 10.09
N ASP A 42 0.14 -7.46 10.47
CA ASP A 42 1.01 -7.01 11.55
C ASP A 42 2.08 -6.00 11.07
N LYS A 43 2.76 -5.36 12.01
CA LYS A 43 3.79 -4.35 11.69
C LYS A 43 4.98 -4.91 10.90
N LYS A 44 5.30 -6.19 11.05
CA LYS A 44 6.41 -6.84 10.35
C LYS A 44 6.03 -7.11 8.89
N GLU A 45 4.83 -7.60 8.65
CA GLU A 45 4.23 -7.79 7.33
C GLU A 45 4.10 -6.45 6.59
N GLY A 46 3.56 -5.43 7.25
CA GLY A 46 3.44 -4.10 6.65
C GLY A 46 4.79 -3.49 6.26
N LYS A 47 5.84 -3.70 7.07
CA LYS A 47 7.20 -3.27 6.71
C LYS A 47 7.76 -4.02 5.51
N LYS A 48 7.53 -5.34 5.42
CA LYS A 48 7.94 -6.16 4.27
C LYS A 48 7.27 -5.66 3.00
N VAL A 49 5.96 -5.43 3.04
CA VAL A 49 5.21 -4.89 1.89
C VAL A 49 5.72 -3.51 1.49
N LEU A 50 5.95 -2.60 2.45
CA LEU A 50 6.48 -1.27 2.13
C LEU A 50 7.87 -1.32 1.48
N GLN A 51 8.71 -2.27 1.89
CA GLN A 51 10.01 -2.51 1.26
C GLN A 51 9.82 -3.04 -0.18
N GLU A 52 8.96 -4.03 -0.39
CA GLU A 52 8.67 -4.57 -1.72
C GLU A 52 8.11 -3.50 -2.67
N LEU A 53 7.23 -2.61 -2.18
CA LEU A 53 6.71 -1.52 -3.00
C LEU A 53 7.81 -0.53 -3.46
N ARG A 54 8.87 -0.36 -2.67
CA ARG A 54 10.06 0.42 -3.06
C ARG A 54 10.92 -0.34 -4.07
N GLU A 55 11.18 -1.62 -3.82
CA GLU A 55 11.95 -2.49 -4.72
C GLU A 55 11.28 -2.66 -6.09
N GLU A 56 9.95 -2.72 -6.12
CA GLU A 56 9.14 -2.79 -7.34
C GLU A 56 8.84 -1.42 -7.98
N HIS A 57 9.45 -0.34 -7.47
CA HIS A 57 9.34 1.04 -7.97
C HIS A 57 7.93 1.62 -7.98
N TYR A 58 7.04 1.16 -7.11
CA TYR A 58 5.76 1.85 -6.88
C TYR A 58 5.93 3.09 -6.00
N ILE A 59 6.94 3.11 -5.13
CA ILE A 59 7.27 4.23 -4.25
C ILE A 59 8.71 4.68 -4.53
N VAL A 60 8.90 5.97 -4.79
CA VAL A 60 10.21 6.61 -5.01
C VAL A 60 10.26 7.89 -4.19
N ASP A 61 11.38 8.14 -3.49
CA ASP A 61 11.55 9.33 -2.62
C ASP A 61 10.41 9.55 -1.62
N ASN A 62 9.85 8.45 -1.11
CA ASN A 62 8.70 8.40 -0.18
C ASN A 62 7.35 8.85 -0.76
N GLU A 63 7.26 9.01 -2.08
CA GLU A 63 6.04 9.36 -2.79
C GLU A 63 5.66 8.26 -3.79
N LEU A 64 4.41 8.24 -4.24
CA LEU A 64 4.00 7.34 -5.32
C LEU A 64 4.70 7.70 -6.62
N SER A 65 5.31 6.70 -7.26
CA SER A 65 5.71 6.84 -8.66
C SER A 65 4.49 6.87 -9.57
N MET A 66 4.68 7.15 -10.86
CA MET A 66 3.60 7.03 -11.85
C MET A 66 2.98 5.62 -11.85
N LYS A 67 3.82 4.58 -11.69
CA LYS A 67 3.38 3.18 -11.58
C LYS A 67 2.53 2.97 -10.32
N GLY A 68 2.98 3.48 -9.18
CA GLY A 68 2.26 3.45 -7.91
C GLY A 68 0.89 4.12 -7.99
N LEU A 69 0.85 5.31 -8.62
CA LEU A 69 -0.37 6.09 -8.77
C LEU A 69 -1.42 5.40 -9.64
N ILE A 70 -1.01 4.75 -10.75
CA ILE A 70 -1.93 4.02 -11.63
C ILE A 70 -2.58 2.87 -10.84
N VAL A 71 -1.78 2.04 -10.17
CA VAL A 71 -2.30 0.89 -9.39
C VAL A 71 -3.15 1.35 -8.21
N ALA A 72 -2.79 2.45 -7.54
CA ALA A 72 -3.60 3.01 -6.46
C ALA A 72 -4.99 3.45 -6.96
N LYS A 73 -5.07 4.04 -8.15
CA LYS A 73 -6.35 4.43 -8.78
C LYS A 73 -7.17 3.22 -9.20
N GLU A 74 -6.54 2.18 -9.75
CA GLU A 74 -7.21 0.92 -10.07
C GLU A 74 -7.81 0.30 -8.81
N ALA A 75 -7.03 0.20 -7.74
CA ALA A 75 -7.51 -0.29 -6.44
C ALA A 75 -8.67 0.56 -5.89
N GLU A 76 -8.61 1.89 -6.01
CA GLU A 76 -9.72 2.75 -5.60
C GLU A 76 -11.02 2.44 -6.36
N MET A 77 -10.93 2.18 -7.67
CA MET A 77 -12.10 1.81 -8.47
C MET A 77 -12.65 0.44 -8.06
N GLU A 78 -11.76 -0.53 -7.80
CA GLU A 78 -12.14 -1.88 -7.36
C GLU A 78 -12.89 -1.86 -6.02
N PHE A 79 -12.47 -1.05 -5.04
CA PHE A 79 -13.12 -1.01 -3.71
C PHE A 79 -14.42 -0.20 -3.66
N LYS A 80 -14.72 0.60 -4.69
CA LYS A 80 -15.98 1.36 -4.78
C LYS A 80 -17.13 0.55 -5.40
N LEU A 81 -16.82 -0.62 -5.98
CA LEU A 81 -17.78 -1.55 -6.58
C LEU A 81 -18.24 -2.59 -5.55
#